data_AF-A0AAJ1WRX3-F1
#
_entry.id   AF-A0AAJ1WRX3-F1
#
_cell.length_a   1.000
_cell.length_b   1.000
_cell.length_c   1.000
_cell.angle_alpha   90.00
_cell.angle_beta   90.00
_cell.angle_gamma   90.00
#
_symmetry.space_group_name_H-M   'P 1'
#
loop_
_entity.id
_entity.type
_entity.pdbx_description
1 polymer ?
#
loop_
_entity_poly.entity_id
_entity_poly.type
_entity_poly.pdbx_seq_one_letter_code
_entity_poly.pdbx_strand_id
1 'polypeptide(L)'
;MKVEFHFWFLFLYFCVILFHLLGFDQKHVLLDLTSPLRWYELAQRGVGFSTFGIYVYDLLIWYVFGWLIDGLILLIGRGKRS
;
A
#
# COMPACT_ATOMS: atom_id res chain seq x y z
N MET A 1 -12.14 -4.75 -23.71
CA MET A 1 -11.82 -5.43 -22.45
C MET A 1 -12.13 -4.45 -21.34
N LYS A 2 -13.07 -4.77 -20.44
CA LYS A 2 -13.29 -3.98 -19.23
C LYS A 2 -12.02 -4.13 -18.38
N VAL A 3 -11.37 -3.01 -18.06
CA VAL A 3 -10.27 -2.97 -17.10
C VAL A 3 -10.94 -3.13 -15.74
N GLU A 4 -11.05 -4.36 -15.26
CA GLU A 4 -11.44 -4.61 -13.87
C GLU A 4 -10.21 -4.28 -13.03
N PHE A 5 -10.20 -3.06 -12.49
CA PHE A 5 -9.16 -2.63 -11.56
C PHE A 5 -9.27 -3.49 -10.31
N HIS A 6 -8.25 -4.29 -10.02
CA HIS A 6 -8.27 -5.20 -8.88
C HIS A 6 -7.99 -4.39 -7.61
N PHE A 7 -9.06 -3.77 -7.10
CA PHE A 7 -9.07 -2.89 -5.91
C PHE A 7 -8.58 -3.57 -4.63
N TRP A 8 -8.25 -4.86 -4.67
CA TRP A 8 -7.88 -5.70 -3.54
C TRP A 8 -6.68 -5.15 -2.76
N PHE A 9 -5.67 -4.56 -3.41
CA PHE A 9 -4.51 -3.99 -2.72
C PHE A 9 -4.85 -2.71 -1.94
N LEU A 10 -5.60 -1.80 -2.55
CA LEU A 10 -6.12 -0.61 -1.86
C LEU A 10 -7.09 -0.99 -0.75
N PHE A 11 -7.93 -1.99 -0.98
CA PHE A 11 -8.87 -2.51 0.02
C PHE A 11 -8.13 -3.14 1.21
N LEU A 12 -7.12 -3.97 0.97
CA LEU A 12 -6.27 -4.56 2.01
C LEU A 12 -5.55 -3.47 2.81
N TYR A 13 -5.00 -2.46 2.13
CA TYR A 13 -4.35 -1.34 2.82
C TYR A 13 -5.35 -0.48 3.60
N PHE A 14 -6.55 -0.26 3.07
CA PHE A 14 -7.63 0.40 3.78
C PHE A 14 -8.08 -0.39 5.02
N CYS A 15 -8.16 -1.73 4.93
CA CYS A 15 -8.40 -2.58 6.10
C CYS A 15 -7.31 -2.39 7.17
N VAL A 16 -6.03 -2.32 6.78
CA VAL A 16 -4.91 -2.04 7.69
C VAL A 16 -5.09 -0.70 8.40
N ILE A 17 -5.51 0.35 7.69
CA ILE A 17 -5.83 1.66 8.28
C ILE A 17 -7.01 1.55 9.26
N LEU A 18 -8.06 0.80 8.89
CA LEU A 18 -9.26 0.62 9.74
C LEU A 18 -8.95 -0.12 11.04
N PHE A 19 -8.14 -1.19 10.97
CA PHE A 19 -7.63 -1.89 12.14
C PHE A 19 -6.81 -0.96 13.03
N HIS A 20 -6.08 -0.02 12.44
CA HIS A 20 -5.32 0.98 13.19
C HIS A 20 -6.22 2.00 13.91
N LEU A 21 -7.27 2.49 13.25
CA LEU A 21 -8.26 3.39 13.86
C LEU A 21 -9.06 2.75 15.00
N LEU A 22 -9.26 1.42 14.96
CA LEU A 22 -9.95 0.66 15.99
C LEU A 22 -9.12 0.45 17.28
N GLY A 23 -7.88 0.92 17.34
CA GLY A 23 -7.10 0.96 18.57
C GLY A 23 -6.48 -0.38 18.99
N PHE A 24 -6.30 -1.32 18.06
CA PHE A 24 -5.60 -2.56 18.34
C PHE A 24 -4.14 -2.31 18.72
N ASP A 25 -3.69 -2.92 19.81
CA ASP A 25 -2.42 -2.62 20.49
C ASP A 25 -1.16 -2.96 19.65
N GLN A 26 -1.30 -3.78 18.60
CA GLN A 26 -0.24 -4.11 17.64
C GLN A 26 -0.04 -3.06 16.52
N LYS A 27 -0.62 -1.87 16.70
CA LYS A 27 -0.61 -0.71 15.81
C LYS A 27 0.71 -0.39 15.11
N HIS A 28 1.85 -0.54 15.78
CA HIS A 28 3.16 -0.21 15.23
C HIS A 28 3.72 -1.31 14.31
N VAL A 29 3.47 -2.57 14.64
CA VAL A 29 4.01 -3.72 13.88
C VAL A 29 3.42 -3.77 12.47
N LEU A 30 2.12 -3.47 12.34
CA LEU A 30 1.43 -3.52 11.04
C LEU A 30 1.88 -2.39 10.11
N LEU A 31 2.07 -1.18 10.65
CA LEU A 31 2.69 -0.05 9.95
C LEU A 31 4.13 -0.37 9.56
N ASP A 32 4.93 -0.87 10.52
CA ASP A 32 6.31 -1.26 10.30
C ASP A 32 6.45 -2.45 9.32
N LEU A 33 5.37 -3.12 8.91
CA LEU A 33 5.38 -4.17 7.88
C LEU A 33 4.84 -3.70 6.53
N THR A 34 3.99 -2.67 6.52
CA THR A 34 3.23 -2.27 5.32
C THR A 34 3.57 -0.88 4.82
N SER A 35 4.42 -0.14 5.53
CA SER A 35 4.76 1.24 5.23
C SER A 35 6.22 1.38 4.77
N PRO A 36 6.46 1.55 3.46
CA PRO A 36 7.78 1.90 2.96
C PRO A 36 8.29 3.21 3.55
N LEU A 37 7.40 4.18 3.83
CA LEU A 37 7.81 5.45 4.41
C LEU A 37 8.24 5.29 5.87
N ARG A 38 7.61 4.38 6.62
CA ARG A 38 8.02 4.01 7.97
C ARG A 38 9.36 3.30 7.99
N TRP A 39 9.61 2.41 7.02
CA TRP A 39 10.94 1.80 6.86
C TRP A 39 12.02 2.85 6.60
N TYR A 40 11.71 3.83 5.75
CA TYR A 40 12.59 4.95 5.48
C TYR A 40 12.86 5.78 6.74
N GLU A 41 11.82 6.10 7.50
CA GLU A 41 11.95 6.83 8.77
C GLU A 41 12.81 6.08 9.80
N LEU A 42 12.61 4.77 9.93
CA LEU A 42 13.41 3.89 10.80
C LEU A 42 14.87 3.84 10.34
N ALA A 43 15.13 3.76 9.03
CA ALA A 43 16.47 3.75 8.47
C ALA A 43 17.22 5.09 8.67
N GLN A 44 16.48 6.20 8.64
CA GLN A 44 17.03 7.55 8.76
C GLN A 44 17.09 8.07 10.21
N ARG A 45 16.63 7.29 11.20
CA ARG A 45 16.65 7.64 12.64
C ARG A 45 16.14 9.06 12.96
N GLY A 46 14.98 9.44 12.41
CA GLY A 46 14.27 10.64 12.89
C GLY A 46 13.97 11.72 11.85
N VAL A 47 13.36 11.33 10.73
CA VAL A 47 12.82 12.32 9.78
C VAL A 47 11.56 13.01 10.34
N GLY A 48 10.96 12.45 11.40
CA GLY A 48 9.90 13.11 12.17
C GLY A 48 8.62 13.27 11.34
N PHE A 49 8.27 12.28 10.54
CA PHE A 49 7.05 12.34 9.75
C PHE A 49 5.84 12.24 10.68
N SER A 50 4.81 13.04 10.42
CA SER A 50 3.54 12.87 11.13
C SER A 50 2.93 11.53 10.75
N THR A 51 2.32 10.84 11.71
CA THR A 51 1.65 9.55 11.47
C THR A 51 0.61 9.65 10.36
N PHE A 52 -0.10 10.77 10.29
CA PHE A 52 -1.04 11.06 9.19
C PHE A 52 -0.34 11.16 7.83
N GLY A 53 0.82 11.81 7.76
CA GLY A 53 1.62 11.90 6.55
C GLY A 53 2.09 10.52 6.04
N ILE A 54 2.49 9.64 6.95
CA ILE A 54 2.86 8.26 6.63
C ILE A 54 1.70 7.53 5.95
N TYR A 55 0.48 7.62 6.52
CA TYR A 55 -0.69 6.98 5.94
C TYR A 55 -1.05 7.45 4.54
N VAL A 56 -1.08 8.77 4.32
CA VAL A 56 -1.45 9.34 3.02
C VAL A 56 -0.41 8.94 1.97
N TYR A 57 0.87 8.98 2.33
CA TYR A 57 1.95 8.65 1.41
C TYR A 57 1.98 7.17 1.05
N ASP A 58 1.81 6.29 2.03
CA ASP A 58 1.74 4.86 1.77
C ASP A 58 0.51 4.49 0.95
N LEU A 59 -0.63 5.15 1.19
CA LEU A 59 -1.83 4.92 0.37
C LEU A 59 -1.58 5.28 -1.10
N LEU A 60 -0.83 6.35 -1.37
CA LEU A 60 -0.38 6.70 -2.72
C LEU A 60 0.58 5.66 -3.29
N ILE A 61 1.57 5.18 -2.50
CA ILE A 61 2.50 4.13 -2.94
C ILE A 61 1.74 2.86 -3.32
N TRP A 62 0.86 2.38 -2.44
CA TRP A 62 0.09 1.16 -2.67
C TRP A 62 -0.90 1.30 -3.82
N TYR A 63 -1.46 2.50 -4.04
CA TYR A 63 -2.25 2.79 -5.23
C TYR A 63 -1.43 2.61 -6.52
N VAL A 64 -0.24 3.23 -6.58
CA VAL A 64 0.66 3.12 -7.75
C VAL A 64 1.11 1.67 -7.95
N PHE A 65 1.43 0.96 -6.87
CA PHE A 65 1.85 -0.43 -6.92
C PHE A 65 0.73 -1.34 -7.45
N GLY A 66 -0.51 -1.15 -6.98
CA GLY A 66 -1.68 -1.85 -7.49
C GLY A 66 -1.92 -1.58 -8.97
N TRP A 67 -1.80 -0.31 -9.39
CA TRP A 67 -1.91 0.07 -10.80
C TRP A 67 -0.84 -0.58 -11.69
N LEU A 68 0.42 -0.63 -11.22
CA LEU A 68 1.51 -1.29 -11.94
C LEU A 68 1.27 -2.80 -12.06
N ILE A 69 0.83 -3.47 -11.00
CA ILE A 69 0.51 -4.90 -11.01
C ILE A 69 -0.63 -5.18 -12.00
N ASP A 70 -1.71 -4.40 -11.98
CA ASP A 70 -2.81 -4.55 -12.93
C ASP A 70 -2.32 -4.37 -14.37
N GLY A 71 -1.46 -3.37 -14.61
CA GLY A 71 -0.81 -3.17 -15.90
C GLY A 71 0.04 -4.37 -16.34
N LEU A 72 0.80 -4.97 -15.42
CA LEU A 72 1.64 -6.14 -15.68
C LEU A 72 0.81 -7.39 -15.99
N ILE A 73 -0.28 -7.62 -15.24
CA ILE A 73 -1.22 -8.72 -15.47
C ILE A 73 -1.84 -8.59 -16.87
N LEU A 74 -2.26 -7.38 -17.26
CA LEU A 74 -2.80 -7.12 -18.60
C LEU A 74 -1.77 -7.37 -19.70
N LEU A 75 -0.51 -6.98 -19.48
CA LEU A 75 0.58 -7.21 -20.43
C LEU A 75 0.85 -8.71 -20.63
N ILE A 76 0.94 -9.47 -19.54
CA ILE A 76 1.13 -10.93 -19.57
C ILE A 76 -0.09 -11.63 -20.21
N GLY A 77 -1.29 -11.19 -19.88
CA GLY A 77 -2.53 -11.72 -20.43
C GLY A 77 -2.68 -11.49 -21.94
N ARG A 78 -2.13 -10.38 -22.47
CA ARG A 78 -2.04 -10.12 -23.91
C ARG A 78 -1.02 -11.00 -24.60
N GLY A 79 0.13 -11.25 -23.97
CA GLY A 79 1.17 -12.13 -24.51
C GLY A 79 0.74 -13.59 -24.66
N LYS A 80 -0.23 -14.07 -23.88
CA LYS A 80 -0.79 -15.44 -23.98
C LYS A 80 -1.84 -15.64 -25.09
N ARG A 81 -2.28 -14.57 -25.77
CA ARG A 81 -3.29 -14.64 -26.86
C ARG A 81 -2.73 -14.36 -28.25
N SER A 82 -1.42 -14.08 -28.36
CA SER A 82 -0.69 -14.01 -29.63
C SER A 82 0.00 -15.33 -29.91
#